data_AF-A0A820VKV0-F1
#
_entry.id   AF-A0A820VKV0-F1
#
_cell.length_a   1.000
_cell.length_b   1.000
_cell.length_c   1.000
_cell.angle_alpha   90.00
_cell.angle_beta   90.00
_cell.angle_gamma   90.00
#
_symmetry.space_group_name_H-M   'P 1'
#
loop_
_entity.id
_entity.type
_entity.pdbx_description
1 polymer ?
#
loop_
_entity_poly.entity_id
_entity_poly.type
_entity_poly.pdbx_seq_one_letter_code
_entity_poly.pdbx_strand_id
1 'polypeptide(L)'
;VTMENIQWRTGLRFLNEAARCLEEKIITSPTDGDVGAVFGLGFPPMKGGPFRFIDTYGVSNIVDLMNNHRSRYGDRFTPTQLLVDMAKENKKFYS
;
A
#
# COMPACT_ATOMS: atom_id res chain seq x y z
N VAL A 1 -12.82 -19.22 3.50
CA VAL A 1 -12.14 -17.91 3.57
C VAL A 1 -10.97 -18.07 4.52
N THR A 2 -9.73 -17.85 4.08
CA THR A 2 -8.55 -17.97 4.96
C THR A 2 -8.33 -16.67 5.73
N MET A 3 -7.70 -16.75 6.91
CA MET A 3 -7.34 -15.56 7.71
C MET A 3 -6.48 -14.58 6.91
N GLU A 4 -5.52 -15.10 6.15
CA GLU A 4 -4.67 -14.32 5.27
C GLU A 4 -5.46 -13.53 4.20
N ASN A 5 -6.47 -14.15 3.58
CA ASN A 5 -7.31 -13.45 2.61
C ASN A 5 -8.10 -12.30 3.26
N ILE A 6 -8.54 -12.46 4.51
CA ILE A 6 -9.21 -11.36 5.25
C ILE A 6 -8.22 -10.21 5.48
N GLN A 7 -7.00 -10.51 5.90
CA GLN A 7 -5.95 -9.52 6.14
C GLN A 7 -5.59 -8.76 4.87
N TRP A 8 -5.43 -9.44 3.73
CA TRP A 8 -5.10 -8.78 2.46
C TRP A 8 -6.25 -7.95 1.92
N ARG A 9 -7.49 -8.40 2.05
CA ARG A 9 -8.65 -7.62 1.60
C ARG A 9 -8.76 -6.26 2.29
N THR A 10 -8.44 -6.19 3.59
CA THR A 10 -8.43 -4.92 4.33
C THR A 10 -7.13 -4.15 4.11
N GLY A 11 -5.99 -4.84 4.19
CA GLY A 11 -4.66 -4.25 4.07
C GLY A 11 -4.41 -3.60 2.71
N LEU A 12 -4.71 -4.29 1.60
CA LEU A 12 -4.45 -3.75 0.26
C LEU A 12 -5.22 -2.45 0.01
N ARG A 13 -6.47 -2.36 0.47
CA ARG A 13 -7.26 -1.11 0.33
C ARG A 13 -6.62 0.03 1.11
N PHE A 14 -6.18 -0.22 2.34
CA PHE A 14 -5.48 0.78 3.15
C PHE A 14 -4.18 1.26 2.47
N LEU A 15 -3.35 0.33 2.01
CA LEU A 15 -2.09 0.66 1.33
C LEU A 15 -2.31 1.48 0.06
N ASN A 16 -3.33 1.12 -0.71
CA ASN A 16 -3.67 1.83 -1.95
C ASN A 16 -4.14 3.27 -1.69
N GLU A 17 -4.97 3.49 -0.66
CA GLU A 17 -5.39 4.84 -0.28
C GLU A 17 -4.24 5.65 0.31
N ALA A 18 -3.33 5.04 1.08
CA ALA A 18 -2.11 5.72 1.52
C ALA A 18 -1.28 6.20 0.33
N ALA A 19 -1.05 5.33 -0.67
CA ALA A 19 -0.35 5.70 -1.90
C ALA A 19 -1.10 6.80 -2.69
N ARG A 20 -2.44 6.75 -2.74
CA ARG A 20 -3.27 7.80 -3.36
C ARG A 20 -3.10 9.14 -2.66
N CYS A 21 -3.11 9.18 -1.33
CA CYS A 21 -2.89 10.41 -0.58
C CYS A 21 -1.52 11.03 -0.88
N LEU A 22 -0.50 10.21 -1.14
CA LEU A 22 0.81 10.70 -1.55
C LEU A 22 0.81 11.21 -3.00
N GLU A 23 0.17 10.48 -3.92
CA GLU A 23 0.00 10.86 -5.33
C GLU A 23 -0.74 12.20 -5.48
N GLU A 24 -1.82 12.38 -4.71
CA GLU A 24 -2.64 13.60 -4.67
C GLU A 24 -2.01 14.73 -3.84
N LYS A 25 -0.83 14.50 -3.25
CA LYS A 25 -0.09 15.44 -2.39
C LYS A 25 -0.88 15.92 -1.15
N ILE A 26 -1.78 15.08 -0.66
CA ILE A 26 -2.46 15.28 0.63
C ILE A 26 -1.46 15.11 1.79
N ILE A 27 -0.56 14.15 1.65
CA ILE A 27 0.61 14.02 2.53
C ILE A 27 1.87 14.43 1.77
N THR A 28 2.77 15.13 2.46
CA THR A 28 3.97 15.73 1.86
C THR A 28 5.06 14.70 1.61
N SER A 29 5.19 13.69 2.48
CA SER A 29 6.23 12.67 2.39
C SER A 29 5.73 11.28 2.82
N PRO A 30 6.36 10.18 2.36
CA PRO A 30 6.09 8.82 2.84
C PRO A 30 6.28 8.69 4.35
N THR A 31 7.28 9.39 4.90
CA THR A 31 7.59 9.40 6.34
C THR A 31 6.43 9.94 7.16
N ASP A 32 5.84 11.07 6.74
CA ASP A 32 4.69 11.67 7.44
C ASP A 32 3.48 10.72 7.41
N GLY A 33 3.26 10.06 6.27
CA GLY A 33 2.21 9.06 6.12
C GLY A 33 2.43 7.82 7.00
N ASP A 34 3.67 7.34 7.12
CA ASP A 34 4.01 6.21 7.98
C ASP A 34 3.84 6.54 9.46
N VAL A 35 4.36 7.69 9.91
CA VAL A 35 4.20 8.18 11.27
C VAL A 35 2.72 8.38 11.60
N GLY A 36 1.97 9.04 10.72
CA GLY A 36 0.53 9.26 10.88
C GLY A 36 -0.27 7.96 10.96
N ALA A 37 0.04 6.97 10.11
CA ALA A 37 -0.64 5.68 10.13
C ALA A 37 -0.32 4.87 11.39
N VAL A 38 0.93 4.87 11.84
CA VAL A 38 1.34 4.12 13.05
C VAL A 38 0.73 4.74 14.31
N PHE A 39 0.92 6.05 14.51
CA PHE A 39 0.49 6.71 15.75
C PHE A 39 -0.98 7.14 15.74
N GLY A 40 -1.59 7.36 14.57
CA GLY A 40 -2.98 7.79 14.46
C GLY A 40 -3.96 6.63 14.25
N LEU A 41 -3.64 5.72 13.33
CA LEU A 41 -4.56 4.65 12.89
C LEU A 41 -4.25 3.28 13.51
N GLY A 42 -3.16 3.18 14.26
CA GLY A 42 -2.72 1.93 14.89
C GLY A 42 -2.12 0.93 13.89
N PHE A 43 -1.51 1.40 12.80
CA PHE A 43 -0.79 0.52 11.88
C PHE A 43 0.35 -0.20 12.64
N PRO A 44 0.60 -1.51 12.41
CA PRO A 44 1.55 -2.27 13.20
C PRO A 44 2.95 -1.63 13.24
N PRO A 45 3.45 -1.19 14.41
CA PRO A 45 4.70 -0.42 14.49
C PRO A 45 5.92 -1.24 14.04
N MET A 46 5.91 -2.55 14.27
CA MET A 46 6.96 -3.47 13.81
C MET A 46 7.11 -3.51 12.28
N LYS A 47 6.10 -3.05 11.52
CA LYS A 47 6.13 -2.97 10.06
C LYS A 47 6.52 -1.59 9.54
N GLY A 48 6.70 -0.60 10.43
CA GLY A 48 7.17 0.75 10.12
C GLY A 48 6.15 1.70 9.50
N GLY A 49 4.99 1.22 9.06
CA GLY A 49 3.96 2.02 8.39
C GLY A 49 3.59 1.46 7.00
N PRO A 50 2.54 1.97 6.34
CA PRO A 50 2.12 1.54 5.02
C PRO A 50 3.22 1.61 3.94
N PHE A 51 3.96 2.70 3.84
CA PHE A 51 4.99 2.89 2.82
C PHE A 51 6.19 1.99 3.09
N ARG A 52 6.65 1.93 4.34
CA ARG A 52 7.74 1.03 4.74
C ARG A 52 7.36 -0.44 4.53
N PHE A 53 6.10 -0.79 4.79
CA PHE A 53 5.57 -2.12 4.55
C PHE A 53 5.56 -2.46 3.05
N ILE A 54 5.13 -1.54 2.19
CA ILE A 54 5.18 -1.74 0.73
C ILE A 54 6.62 -1.99 0.27
N ASP A 55 7.59 -1.20 0.74
CA ASP A 55 9.00 -1.40 0.36
C ASP A 55 9.58 -2.73 0.84
N THR A 56 9.19 -3.16 2.04
CA THR A 56 9.65 -4.44 2.63
C THR A 56 9.03 -5.63 1.90
N TYR A 57 7.75 -5.55 1.54
CA TYR A 57 7.06 -6.61 0.81
C TYR A 57 7.42 -6.62 -0.70
N GLY A 58 7.79 -5.46 -1.24
CA GLY A 58 8.04 -5.22 -2.65
C GLY A 58 6.82 -4.63 -3.36
N VAL A 59 7.01 -3.46 -3.99
CA VAL A 59 5.95 -2.73 -4.71
C VAL A 59 5.29 -3.61 -5.77
N SER A 60 6.09 -4.33 -6.58
CA SER A 60 5.57 -5.23 -7.62
C SER A 60 4.70 -6.34 -7.05
N ASN A 61 5.10 -6.94 -5.92
CA ASN A 61 4.30 -7.97 -5.26
C ASN A 61 2.96 -7.42 -4.75
N ILE A 62 2.95 -6.18 -4.23
CA ILE A 62 1.71 -5.51 -3.81
C ILE A 62 0.79 -5.24 -5.00
N VAL A 63 1.32 -4.75 -6.12
CA VAL A 63 0.55 -4.52 -7.35
C VAL A 63 -0.04 -5.82 -7.90
N ASP A 64 0.72 -6.91 -7.91
CA ASP A 64 0.24 -8.22 -8.34
C ASP A 64 -0.86 -8.75 -7.42
N LEU A 65 -0.69 -8.61 -6.10
CA LEU A 65 -1.74 -8.95 -5.14
C LEU A 65 -3.02 -8.12 -5.36
N MET A 66 -2.88 -6.82 -5.61
CA MET A 66 -4.01 -5.93 -5.92
C MET A 66 -4.73 -6.37 -7.19
N ASN A 67 -4.01 -6.67 -8.28
CA ASN A 67 -4.59 -7.15 -9.53
C ASN A 67 -5.30 -8.50 -9.36
N ASN A 68 -4.73 -9.41 -8.57
CA ASN A 68 -5.36 -10.68 -8.22
C ASN A 68 -6.64 -10.50 -7.39
N HIS A 69 -6.71 -9.48 -6.53
CA HIS A 69 -7.93 -9.14 -5.79
C HIS A 69 -8.94 -8.40 -6.65
N ARG A 70 -8.48 -7.59 -7.61
CA ARG A 70 -9.32 -6.86 -8.56
C ARG A 70 -10.11 -7.83 -9.44
N SER A 71 -9.45 -8.86 -9.98
CA SER A 71 -10.12 -9.87 -10.80
C SER A 71 -11.21 -10.65 -10.04
N ARG A 72 -11.09 -10.76 -8.71
CA ARG A 72 -12.03 -11.51 -7.86
C ARG A 72 -13.14 -10.66 -7.25
N TYR A 73 -12.84 -9.42 -6.89
CA TYR A 73 -13.71 -8.56 -6.06
C TYR A 73 -14.05 -7.20 -6.69
N GLY A 74 -13.57 -6.95 -7.91
CA GLY A 74 -13.86 -5.79 -8.75
C GLY A 74 -12.87 -4.63 -8.59
N ASP A 75 -13.17 -3.52 -9.26
CA ASP A 75 -12.27 -2.37 -9.46
C ASP A 75 -11.85 -1.63 -8.19
N ARG A 76 -12.46 -1.95 -7.03
CA ARG A 76 -12.02 -1.42 -5.73
C ARG A 76 -10.57 -1.81 -5.40
N PHE A 77 -10.02 -2.86 -6.01
CA PHE A 77 -8.61 -3.23 -5.80
C PHE A 77 -7.70 -2.73 -6.93
N THR A 78 -8.14 -1.76 -7.73
CA THR A 78 -7.28 -1.18 -8.78
C THR A 78 -6.12 -0.43 -8.12
N PRO A 79 -4.86 -0.81 -8.41
CA PRO A 79 -3.70 -0.11 -7.87
C PRO A 79 -3.65 1.33 -8.40
N THR A 80 -3.19 2.26 -7.57
CA THR A 80 -2.93 3.65 -7.99
C THR A 80 -1.84 3.72 -9.07
N GLN A 81 -1.86 4.78 -9.89
CA GLN A 81 -0.89 4.95 -10.97
C GLN A 81 0.54 5.04 -10.41
N LEU A 82 0.73 5.74 -9.29
CA LEU A 82 1.99 5.79 -8.54
C LEU A 82 2.58 4.41 -8.25
N LEU A 83 1.80 3.50 -7.67
CA LEU A 83 2.26 2.14 -7.36
C LEU A 83 2.61 1.34 -8.63
N VAL A 84 1.82 1.50 -9.71
CA VAL A 84 2.08 0.84 -10.98
C VAL A 84 3.39 1.32 -11.60
N ASP A 85 3.65 2.62 -11.57
CA ASP A 85 4.86 3.19 -12.16
C ASP A 85 6.10 2.86 -11.31
N MET A 86 5.97 2.90 -9.98
CA MET A 86 7.04 2.42 -9.08
C MET A 86 7.35 0.93 -9.28
N ALA A 87 6.34 0.09 -9.54
CA ALA A 87 6.55 -1.33 -9.82
C ALA A 87 7.30 -1.56 -11.14
N LYS A 88 7.00 -0.79 -12.19
CA LYS A 88 7.71 -0.86 -13.48
C LYS A 88 9.17 -0.45 -13.35
N GLU A 89 9.44 0.56 -12.53
CA GLU A 89 10.78 1.12 -12.34
C GLU A 89 11.55 0.47 -11.19
N ASN A 90 10.95 -0.52 -10.51
CA ASN A 90 11.49 -1.17 -9.32
C ASN A 90 11.96 -0.17 -8.24
N LYS A 91 11.20 0.91 -8.06
CA LYS A 91 11.47 1.97 -7.10
C LYS A 91 10.97 1.61 -5.71
N LYS A 92 11.51 2.32 -4.72
CA LYS A 92 11.12 2.25 -3.31
C LYS A 92 10.71 3.64 -2.82
N PHE A 93 9.84 3.70 -1.82
CA PHE A 93 9.50 4.96 -1.15
C PHE A 93 10.69 5.49 -0.33
N TYR A 94 11.42 4.58 0.30
CA TYR A 94 12.64 4.86 1.04
C TYR A 94 13.83 4.36 0.23
N SER A 95 14.63 5.31 -0.26
CA SER A 95 15.88 5.09 -0.99
C SER A 95 17.07 5.44 -0.11
#